data_AF-A0A842CFE3-F1
#
_entry.id   AF-A0A842CFE3-F1
#
_cell.length_a   1.000
_cell.length_b   1.000
_cell.length_c   1.000
_cell.angle_alpha   90.00
_cell.angle_beta   90.00
_cell.angle_gamma   90.00
#
_symmetry.space_group_name_H-M   'P 1'
#
loop_
_entity.id
_entity.type
_entity.pdbx_description
1 polymer ?
#
loop_
_entity_poly.entity_id
_entity_poly.type
_entity_poly.pdbx_seq_one_letter_code
_entity_poly.pdbx_strand_id
1 'polypeptide(L)'
;MRIYTKTGDKGMTRIIGGSKVSKDNIRIDAYGTLDELNSLIGYTITTLGTEPEIQAELEQIQQQLFDAGGDLATEEGKRAYKLTSEPVAWLEDRIDIYADEPPEIEKFILPGGTQAASLLHMARTVTRRAEREIVGMLKIASSNEEVLKYVNRLSDYFFAVARVVNYRAGETDIFYKNSELVFRNKKK
;
A
#
# COMPACT_ATOMS: atom_id res chain seq x y z
N MET A 1 -1.73 19.19 -24.97
CA MET A 1 -2.54 19.23 -23.72
C MET A 1 -1.84 20.13 -22.71
N ARG A 2 -2.51 21.15 -22.13
CA ARG A 2 -1.91 21.94 -21.04
C ARG A 2 -2.21 21.24 -19.72
N ILE A 3 -1.16 20.87 -18.98
CA ILE A 3 -1.28 20.18 -17.69
C ILE A 3 -1.44 21.19 -16.54
N TYR A 4 -0.79 22.36 -16.61
CA TYR A 4 -0.87 23.39 -15.57
C TYR A 4 -2.04 24.37 -15.79
N THR A 5 -2.75 24.69 -14.71
CA THR A 5 -3.91 25.61 -14.72
C THR A 5 -3.72 26.88 -13.87
N LYS A 6 -2.70 26.91 -13.00
CA LYS A 6 -2.42 27.98 -12.01
C LYS A 6 -3.51 28.18 -10.94
N THR A 7 -4.58 27.39 -10.95
CA THR A 7 -5.69 27.55 -9.98
C THR A 7 -5.30 27.17 -8.56
N GLY A 8 -4.23 26.38 -8.40
CA GLY A 8 -3.69 25.94 -7.12
C GLY A 8 -2.50 26.75 -6.59
N ASP A 9 -2.13 27.86 -7.22
CA ASP A 9 -0.96 28.67 -6.83
C ASP A 9 -1.16 29.34 -5.45
N LYS A 10 -2.41 29.48 -5.00
CA LYS A 10 -2.76 29.98 -3.66
C LYS A 10 -2.87 28.88 -2.60
N GLY A 11 -2.29 27.70 -2.85
CA GLY A 11 -2.29 26.58 -1.89
C GLY A 11 -3.62 25.82 -1.79
N MET A 12 -4.56 26.03 -2.71
CA MET A 12 -5.86 25.36 -2.71
C MET A 12 -5.99 24.35 -3.85
N THR A 13 -6.88 23.38 -3.71
CA THR A 13 -7.23 22.41 -4.77
C THR A 13 -8.71 22.05 -4.72
N ARG A 14 -9.21 21.34 -5.74
CA ARG A 14 -10.59 20.83 -5.77
C ARG A 14 -10.59 19.31 -5.62
N ILE A 15 -11.50 18.81 -4.81
CA ILE A 15 -11.76 17.38 -4.63
C ILE A 15 -12.96 16.93 -5.48
N ILE A 16 -13.17 15.62 -5.60
CA ILE A 16 -14.31 15.06 -6.32
C ILE A 16 -15.58 15.35 -5.51
N GLY A 17 -16.51 16.10 -6.09
CA GLY A 17 -17.66 16.68 -5.39
C GLY A 17 -17.75 18.19 -5.54
N GLY A 18 -16.64 18.84 -5.91
CA GLY A 18 -16.58 20.25 -6.31
C GLY A 18 -16.06 21.19 -5.22
N SER A 19 -15.96 20.72 -3.98
CA SER A 19 -15.42 21.49 -2.87
C SER A 19 -13.96 21.87 -3.09
N LYS A 20 -13.63 23.08 -2.64
CA LYS A 20 -12.27 23.63 -2.68
C LYS A 20 -11.67 23.57 -1.28
N VAL A 21 -10.57 22.86 -1.14
CA VAL A 21 -9.87 22.64 0.13
C VAL A 21 -8.42 23.12 0.05
N SER A 22 -7.80 23.37 1.19
CA SER A 22 -6.36 23.62 1.27
C SER A 22 -5.58 22.37 0.89
N LYS A 23 -4.40 22.51 0.30
CA LYS A 23 -3.54 21.39 -0.10
C LYS A 23 -2.94 20.61 1.08
N ASP A 24 -2.94 21.19 2.28
CA ASP A 24 -2.54 20.54 3.54
C ASP A 24 -3.73 19.93 4.30
N ASN A 25 -4.91 19.84 3.67
CA ASN A 25 -6.04 19.15 4.26
C ASN A 25 -5.75 17.64 4.31
N ILE A 26 -6.04 16.98 5.44
CA ILE A 26 -5.76 15.55 5.66
C ILE A 26 -6.35 14.62 4.58
N ARG A 27 -7.44 15.02 3.91
CA ARG A 27 -7.98 14.27 2.77
C ARG A 27 -7.03 14.27 1.59
N ILE A 28 -6.36 15.40 1.34
CA ILE A 28 -5.33 15.55 0.30
C ILE A 28 -4.11 14.71 0.63
N ASP A 29 -3.65 14.76 1.89
CA ASP A 29 -2.53 13.92 2.34
C ASP A 29 -2.86 12.43 2.15
N ALA A 30 -4.04 11.99 2.59
CA ALA A 30 -4.43 10.59 2.53
C ALA A 30 -4.37 10.00 1.11
N TYR A 31 -5.02 10.63 0.12
CA TYR A 31 -4.93 10.12 -1.27
C TYR A 31 -3.60 10.48 -1.95
N GLY A 32 -2.92 11.54 -1.51
CA GLY A 32 -1.60 11.93 -2.01
C GLY A 32 -0.51 10.93 -1.61
N THR A 33 -0.57 10.38 -0.41
CA THR A 33 0.33 9.31 0.03
C THR A 33 0.01 7.99 -0.67
N LEU A 34 -1.25 7.73 -1.06
CA LEU A 34 -1.55 6.61 -1.95
C LEU A 34 -0.91 6.80 -3.34
N ASP A 35 -0.85 8.01 -3.87
CA ASP A 35 -0.14 8.32 -5.12
C ASP A 35 1.38 8.15 -4.99
N GLU A 36 1.95 8.54 -3.84
CA GLU A 36 3.36 8.28 -3.51
C GLU A 36 3.66 6.77 -3.43
N LEU A 37 2.80 6.00 -2.75
CA LEU A 37 2.88 4.54 -2.73
C LEU A 37 2.81 3.97 -4.14
N ASN A 38 1.84 4.43 -4.94
CA ASN A 38 1.62 3.96 -6.30
C ASN A 38 2.85 4.20 -7.19
N SER A 39 3.48 5.37 -7.04
CA SER A 39 4.73 5.72 -7.72
C SER A 39 5.90 4.82 -7.29
N LEU A 40 6.02 4.52 -5.99
CA LEU A 40 7.03 3.61 -5.45
C LEU A 40 6.83 2.17 -5.92
N ILE A 41 5.60 1.70 -6.06
CA ILE A 41 5.29 0.38 -6.65
C ILE A 41 5.75 0.36 -8.10
N GLY A 42 5.46 1.41 -8.87
CA GLY A 42 5.95 1.56 -10.24
C GLY A 42 7.47 1.46 -10.34
N TYR A 43 8.20 2.06 -9.40
CA TYR A 43 9.66 1.90 -9.34
C TYR A 43 10.09 0.49 -8.94
N THR A 44 9.43 -0.10 -7.94
CA THR A 44 9.68 -1.48 -7.47
C THR A 44 9.59 -2.48 -8.62
N ILE A 45 8.56 -2.36 -9.47
CA ILE A 45 8.34 -3.22 -10.65
C ILE A 45 9.59 -3.26 -11.54
N THR A 46 10.26 -2.13 -11.75
CA THR A 46 11.46 -2.05 -12.60
C THR A 46 12.67 -2.82 -12.05
N THR A 47 12.62 -3.25 -10.79
CA THR A 47 13.73 -3.92 -10.09
C THR A 47 13.48 -5.41 -9.83
N LEU A 48 12.29 -5.93 -10.15
CA LEU A 48 11.86 -7.29 -9.79
C LEU A 48 12.65 -8.42 -10.48
N GLY A 49 13.40 -8.14 -11.55
CA GLY A 49 14.10 -9.18 -12.30
C GLY A 49 13.12 -10.18 -12.93
N THR A 50 13.21 -11.46 -12.57
CA THR A 50 12.40 -12.56 -13.13
C THR A 50 11.24 -12.96 -12.21
N GLU A 51 10.34 -12.04 -11.89
CA GLU A 51 9.16 -12.28 -11.05
C GLU A 51 7.86 -11.84 -11.76
N PRO A 52 7.44 -12.50 -12.86
CA PRO A 52 6.33 -12.05 -13.69
C PRO A 52 4.97 -12.09 -12.97
N GLU A 53 4.77 -13.04 -12.04
CA GLU A 53 3.57 -13.12 -11.22
C GLU A 53 3.47 -11.89 -10.30
N ILE A 54 4.50 -11.62 -9.51
CA ILE A 54 4.54 -10.47 -8.59
C ILE A 54 4.44 -9.15 -9.38
N GLN A 55 5.07 -9.05 -10.55
CA GLN A 55 4.91 -7.88 -11.40
C GLN A 55 3.43 -7.63 -11.76
N ALA A 56 2.71 -8.65 -12.24
CA ALA A 56 1.31 -8.53 -12.62
C ALA A 56 0.43 -8.15 -11.40
N GLU A 57 0.72 -8.72 -10.23
CA GLU A 57 0.02 -8.37 -9.00
C GLU A 57 0.28 -6.93 -8.55
N LEU A 58 1.52 -6.46 -8.64
CA LEU A 58 1.86 -5.06 -8.35
C LEU A 58 1.17 -4.11 -9.31
N GLU A 59 1.13 -4.41 -10.62
CA GLU A 59 0.39 -3.62 -11.61
C GLU A 59 -1.12 -3.59 -11.29
N GLN A 60 -1.70 -4.71 -10.86
CA GLN A 60 -3.09 -4.76 -10.39
C GLN A 60 -3.30 -3.89 -9.14
N ILE A 61 -2.38 -3.93 -8.18
CA ILE A 61 -2.41 -3.06 -6.99
C ILE A 61 -2.34 -1.58 -7.39
N GLN A 62 -1.54 -1.21 -8.39
CA GLN A 62 -1.50 0.18 -8.88
C GLN A 62 -2.87 0.65 -9.39
N GLN A 63 -3.64 -0.22 -10.05
CA GLN A 63 -5.02 0.09 -10.47
C GLN A 63 -5.95 0.25 -9.26
N GLN A 64 -5.87 -0.68 -8.30
CA GLN A 64 -6.68 -0.64 -7.08
C GLN A 64 -6.38 0.60 -6.23
N LEU A 65 -5.12 1.07 -6.20
CA LEU A 65 -4.74 2.31 -5.53
C LEU A 65 -5.31 3.56 -6.20
N PHE A 66 -5.48 3.57 -7.52
CA PHE A 66 -6.21 4.64 -8.21
C PHE A 66 -7.69 4.67 -7.80
N ASP A 67 -8.32 3.51 -7.69
CA ASP A 67 -9.71 3.41 -7.24
C ASP A 67 -9.85 3.84 -5.77
N ALA A 68 -8.95 3.39 -4.90
CA ALA A 68 -8.88 3.81 -3.50
C ALA A 68 -8.67 5.32 -3.35
N GLY A 69 -7.71 5.90 -4.08
CA GLY A 69 -7.46 7.34 -4.07
C GLY A 69 -8.65 8.14 -4.60
N GLY A 70 -9.34 7.63 -5.63
CA GLY A 70 -10.56 8.21 -6.15
C GLY A 70 -11.71 8.22 -5.13
N ASP A 71 -11.86 7.14 -4.37
CA ASP A 71 -12.85 7.05 -3.30
C ASP A 71 -12.54 8.01 -2.14
N LEU A 72 -11.26 8.09 -1.71
CA LEU A 72 -10.83 9.05 -0.69
C LEU A 72 -10.96 10.52 -1.15
N ALA A 73 -10.77 10.79 -2.44
CA ALA A 73 -10.97 12.12 -3.01
C ALA A 73 -12.46 12.49 -3.18
N THR A 74 -13.38 11.54 -3.02
CA THR A 74 -14.82 11.73 -3.22
C THR A 74 -15.51 12.14 -1.92
N GLU A 75 -16.27 13.24 -1.96
CA GLU A 75 -17.18 13.57 -0.87
C GLU A 75 -18.34 12.56 -0.80
N GLU A 76 -18.79 12.26 0.41
CA GLU A 76 -19.86 11.30 0.66
C GLU A 76 -21.10 11.60 -0.19
N GLY A 77 -21.63 10.57 -0.86
CA GLY A 77 -22.83 10.65 -1.68
C GLY A 77 -22.67 11.34 -3.04
N LYS A 78 -21.48 11.86 -3.41
CA LYS A 78 -21.28 12.51 -4.72
C LYS A 78 -21.07 11.54 -5.88
N ARG A 79 -20.53 10.36 -5.60
CA ARG A 79 -20.27 9.31 -6.59
C ARG A 79 -20.29 7.96 -5.89
N ALA A 80 -20.68 6.91 -6.62
CA ALA A 80 -20.47 5.54 -6.17
C ALA A 80 -18.98 5.26 -5.99
N TYR A 81 -18.64 4.65 -4.86
CA TYR A 81 -17.29 4.16 -4.60
C TYR A 81 -16.96 2.99 -5.52
N LYS A 82 -15.69 2.90 -5.88
CA LYS A 82 -15.20 1.86 -6.80
C LYS A 82 -14.56 0.69 -6.07
N LEU A 83 -13.83 0.95 -4.98
CA LEU A 83 -13.14 -0.10 -4.26
C LEU A 83 -14.17 -0.91 -3.45
N THR A 84 -14.28 -2.19 -3.77
CA THR A 84 -15.15 -3.15 -3.08
C THR A 84 -14.35 -3.94 -2.03
N SER A 85 -14.97 -4.94 -1.41
CA SER A 85 -14.29 -5.86 -0.49
C SER A 85 -13.47 -6.95 -1.21
N GLU A 86 -13.69 -7.18 -2.51
CA GLU A 86 -13.00 -8.25 -3.26
C GLU A 86 -11.47 -8.10 -3.27
N PRO A 87 -10.88 -6.90 -3.46
CA PRO A 87 -9.44 -6.71 -3.37
C PRO A 87 -8.84 -7.08 -2.00
N VAL A 88 -9.60 -6.95 -0.91
CA VAL A 88 -9.15 -7.35 0.44
C VAL A 88 -9.00 -8.86 0.51
N ALA A 89 -10.03 -9.59 0.09
CA ALA A 89 -10.00 -11.05 0.05
C ALA A 89 -8.89 -11.56 -0.88
N TRP A 90 -8.71 -10.94 -2.03
CA TRP A 90 -7.62 -11.27 -2.95
C TRP A 90 -6.23 -11.08 -2.32
N LEU A 91 -6.00 -10.00 -1.56
CA LEU A 91 -4.74 -9.81 -0.84
C LEU A 91 -4.52 -10.88 0.24
N GLU A 92 -5.58 -11.29 0.95
CA GLU A 92 -5.53 -12.36 1.96
C GLU A 92 -5.11 -13.69 1.31
N ASP A 93 -5.78 -14.07 0.22
CA ASP A 93 -5.42 -15.27 -0.55
C ASP A 93 -3.96 -15.22 -1.02
N ARG A 94 -3.49 -14.05 -1.46
CA ARG A 94 -2.10 -13.91 -1.89
C ARG A 94 -1.09 -14.01 -0.76
N ILE A 95 -1.38 -13.40 0.38
CA ILE A 95 -0.55 -13.51 1.58
C ILE A 95 -0.40 -14.97 1.97
N ASP A 96 -1.51 -15.72 1.98
CA ASP A 96 -1.50 -17.14 2.36
C ASP A 96 -0.62 -17.97 1.41
N ILE A 97 -0.69 -17.72 0.09
CA ILE A 97 0.17 -18.42 -0.88
C ILE A 97 1.66 -18.10 -0.65
N TYR A 98 2.00 -16.86 -0.32
CA TYR A 98 3.38 -16.43 -0.14
C TYR A 98 3.95 -16.71 1.26
N ALA A 99 3.10 -16.88 2.27
CA ALA A 99 3.53 -17.09 3.65
C ALA A 99 4.29 -18.41 3.82
N ASP A 100 3.92 -19.44 3.06
CA ASP A 100 4.46 -20.80 3.18
C ASP A 100 5.70 -21.07 2.34
N GLU A 101 6.08 -20.15 1.44
CA GLU A 101 7.21 -20.37 0.53
C GLU A 101 8.58 -20.14 1.22
N PRO A 102 8.84 -19.01 1.92
CA PRO A 102 10.08 -18.80 2.66
C PRO A 102 10.10 -19.59 3.99
N PRO A 103 11.29 -19.83 4.58
CA PRO A 103 11.40 -20.42 5.92
C PRO A 103 10.58 -19.68 6.98
N GLU A 104 10.01 -20.39 7.94
CA GLU A 104 9.29 -19.76 9.06
C GLU A 104 10.18 -18.75 9.80
N ILE A 105 9.60 -17.60 10.17
CA ILE A 105 10.25 -16.61 11.04
C ILE A 105 9.58 -16.60 12.40
N GLU A 106 10.39 -16.60 13.45
CA GLU A 106 9.89 -16.46 14.83
C GLU A 106 10.20 -15.08 15.41
N LYS A 107 11.10 -14.34 14.76
CA LYS A 107 11.65 -13.05 15.17
C LYS A 107 11.46 -11.99 14.09
N PHE A 108 11.55 -10.72 14.47
CA PHE A 108 11.63 -9.64 13.49
C PHE A 108 12.85 -9.81 12.58
N ILE A 109 12.66 -9.46 11.31
CA ILE A 109 13.71 -9.39 10.30
C ILE A 109 14.06 -7.92 10.02
N LEU A 110 15.31 -7.67 9.66
CA LEU A 110 15.72 -6.37 9.15
C LEU A 110 15.10 -6.16 7.76
N PRO A 111 14.46 -5.00 7.49
CA PRO A 111 13.88 -4.73 6.19
C PRO A 111 14.99 -4.50 5.15
N GLY A 112 15.29 -5.52 4.35
CA GLY A 112 16.35 -5.44 3.34
C GLY A 112 16.50 -6.75 2.56
N GLY A 113 17.70 -7.01 2.06
CA GLY A 113 18.03 -8.15 1.20
C GLY A 113 18.30 -7.66 -0.21
N THR A 114 17.62 -8.24 -1.20
CA THR A 114 17.71 -7.79 -2.60
C THR A 114 17.20 -6.35 -2.76
N GLN A 115 17.53 -5.73 -3.90
CA GLN A 115 17.02 -4.38 -4.23
C GLN A 115 15.48 -4.35 -4.25
N ALA A 116 14.85 -5.34 -4.90
CA ALA A 116 13.41 -5.44 -4.98
C ALA A 116 12.76 -5.68 -3.60
N ALA A 117 13.28 -6.60 -2.79
CA ALA A 117 12.78 -6.84 -1.42
C ALA A 117 12.90 -5.61 -0.52
N SER A 118 14.01 -4.86 -0.64
CA SER A 118 14.21 -3.60 0.09
C SER A 118 13.18 -2.54 -0.31
N LEU A 119 12.86 -2.42 -1.60
CA LEU A 119 11.83 -1.51 -2.10
C LEU A 119 10.42 -1.95 -1.70
N LEU A 120 10.13 -3.25 -1.68
CA LEU A 120 8.87 -3.80 -1.16
C LEU A 120 8.70 -3.49 0.33
N HIS A 121 9.76 -3.57 1.13
CA HIS A 121 9.72 -3.11 2.52
C HIS A 121 9.53 -1.60 2.65
N MET A 122 10.07 -0.80 1.72
CA MET A 122 9.79 0.63 1.66
C MET A 122 8.30 0.86 1.36
N ALA A 123 7.75 0.19 0.34
CA ALA A 123 6.34 0.22 -0.02
C ALA A 123 5.46 -0.12 1.19
N ARG A 124 5.76 -1.21 1.90
CA ARG A 124 5.10 -1.58 3.17
C ARG A 124 5.03 -0.41 4.16
N THR A 125 6.13 0.32 4.37
CA THR A 125 6.16 1.44 5.32
C THR A 125 5.39 2.67 4.84
N VAL A 126 5.39 2.94 3.53
CA VAL A 126 4.58 4.01 2.91
C VAL A 126 3.10 3.66 2.97
N THR A 127 2.71 2.41 2.73
CA THR A 127 1.33 1.91 2.93
C THR A 127 0.86 2.17 4.36
N ARG A 128 1.70 1.86 5.36
CA ARG A 128 1.39 2.14 6.78
C ARG A 128 1.34 3.63 7.10
N ARG A 129 2.03 4.49 6.33
CA ARG A 129 1.88 5.95 6.46
C ARG A 129 0.54 6.41 5.89
N ALA A 130 0.18 5.96 4.68
CA ALA A 130 -1.14 6.20 4.10
C ALA A 130 -2.25 5.78 5.05
N GLU A 131 -2.13 4.58 5.65
CA GLU A 131 -3.07 4.06 6.64
C GLU A 131 -3.33 5.03 7.79
N ARG A 132 -2.27 5.63 8.36
CA ARG A 132 -2.41 6.59 9.48
C ARG A 132 -3.12 7.87 9.04
N GLU A 133 -2.85 8.34 7.83
CA GLU A 133 -3.50 9.53 7.28
C GLU A 133 -4.97 9.26 6.96
N ILE A 134 -5.30 8.09 6.42
CA ILE A 134 -6.67 7.63 6.20
C ILE A 134 -7.42 7.52 7.53
N VAL A 135 -6.81 6.93 8.57
CA VAL A 135 -7.39 6.89 9.92
C VAL A 135 -7.62 8.30 10.47
N GLY A 136 -6.67 9.22 10.26
CA GLY A 136 -6.81 10.63 10.64
C GLY A 136 -7.99 11.31 9.94
N MET A 137 -8.10 11.09 8.63
CA MET A 137 -9.18 11.61 7.80
C MET A 137 -10.55 11.07 8.23
N LEU A 138 -10.67 9.75 8.45
CA LEU A 138 -11.94 9.10 8.83
C LEU A 138 -12.47 9.53 10.20
N LYS A 139 -11.63 10.12 11.06
CA LYS A 139 -12.09 10.73 12.32
C LYS A 139 -12.87 12.03 12.12
N ILE A 140 -12.69 12.71 10.99
CA ILE A 140 -13.27 14.04 10.75
C ILE A 140 -14.16 14.11 9.51
N ALA A 141 -14.13 13.08 8.64
CA ALA A 141 -14.96 13.02 7.45
C ALA A 141 -15.22 11.57 7.02
N SER A 142 -16.45 11.31 6.56
CA SER A 142 -16.82 10.01 5.98
C SER A 142 -16.14 9.77 4.63
N SER A 143 -15.90 8.50 4.32
CA SER A 143 -15.40 8.00 3.03
C SER A 143 -15.67 6.49 2.92
N ASN A 144 -15.18 5.84 1.87
CA ASN A 144 -15.24 4.38 1.72
C ASN A 144 -14.36 3.67 2.78
N GLU A 145 -14.97 2.97 3.72
CA GLU A 145 -14.25 2.21 4.76
C GLU A 145 -13.47 1.00 4.21
N GLU A 146 -13.85 0.48 3.03
CA GLU A 146 -13.12 -0.62 2.39
C GLU A 146 -11.68 -0.20 2.02
N VAL A 147 -11.44 1.09 1.78
CA VAL A 147 -10.09 1.61 1.54
C VAL A 147 -9.18 1.39 2.74
N LEU A 148 -9.69 1.60 3.96
CA LEU A 148 -8.89 1.40 5.16
C LEU A 148 -8.52 -0.08 5.34
N LYS A 149 -9.48 -0.99 5.13
CA LYS A 149 -9.25 -2.44 5.22
C LYS A 149 -8.24 -2.91 4.17
N TYR A 150 -8.38 -2.44 2.94
CA TYR A 150 -7.47 -2.75 1.84
C TYR A 150 -6.04 -2.28 2.14
N VAL A 151 -5.85 -1.03 2.55
CA VAL A 151 -4.52 -0.48 2.85
C VAL A 151 -3.88 -1.19 4.04
N ASN A 152 -4.65 -1.55 5.06
CA ASN A 152 -4.17 -2.34 6.20
C ASN A 152 -3.59 -3.68 5.72
N ARG A 153 -4.38 -4.45 4.96
CA ARG A 153 -3.99 -5.76 4.41
C ARG A 153 -2.85 -5.67 3.41
N LEU A 154 -2.80 -4.60 2.60
CA LEU A 154 -1.76 -4.38 1.61
C LEU A 154 -0.37 -4.25 2.25
N SER A 155 -0.28 -3.75 3.48
CA SER A 155 1.00 -3.71 4.19
C SER A 155 1.51 -5.10 4.59
N ASP A 156 0.61 -6.04 4.89
CA ASP A 156 0.95 -7.45 5.13
C ASP A 156 1.39 -8.14 3.84
N TYR A 157 0.70 -7.87 2.72
CA TYR A 157 1.10 -8.35 1.38
C TYR A 157 2.53 -7.95 1.03
N PHE A 158 2.88 -6.66 1.18
CA PHE A 158 4.25 -6.22 0.92
C PHE A 158 5.29 -6.86 1.83
N PHE A 159 4.92 -7.23 3.06
CA PHE A 159 5.81 -7.97 3.94
C PHE A 159 6.02 -9.40 3.43
N ALA A 160 4.96 -10.12 3.07
CA ALA A 160 5.03 -11.48 2.56
C ALA A 160 5.86 -11.56 1.26
N VAL A 161 5.55 -10.69 0.29
CA VAL A 161 6.23 -10.67 -1.01
C VAL A 161 7.70 -10.26 -0.90
N ALA A 162 8.06 -9.32 -0.01
CA ALA A 162 9.46 -8.96 0.21
C ALA A 162 10.31 -10.19 0.62
N ARG A 163 9.74 -11.05 1.48
CA ARG A 163 10.41 -12.28 1.92
C ARG A 163 10.51 -13.32 0.81
N VAL A 164 9.45 -13.49 0.02
CA VAL A 164 9.45 -14.38 -1.15
C VAL A 164 10.50 -13.96 -2.16
N VAL A 165 10.61 -12.66 -2.47
CA VAL A 165 11.61 -12.14 -3.40
C VAL A 165 13.04 -12.39 -2.91
N ASN A 166 13.31 -12.22 -1.61
CA ASN A 166 14.60 -12.62 -1.03
C ASN A 166 14.84 -14.12 -1.20
N TYR A 167 13.87 -14.94 -0.79
CA TYR A 167 13.98 -16.39 -0.82
C TYR A 167 14.24 -16.94 -2.24
N ARG A 168 13.46 -16.50 -3.23
CA ARG A 168 13.61 -16.89 -4.65
C ARG A 168 14.96 -16.47 -5.23
N ALA A 169 15.51 -15.34 -4.77
CA ALA A 169 16.85 -14.88 -5.13
C ALA A 169 17.98 -15.61 -4.39
N GLY A 170 17.68 -16.53 -3.47
CA GLY A 170 18.66 -17.21 -2.63
C GLY A 170 19.20 -16.37 -1.48
N GLU A 171 18.56 -15.24 -1.17
CA GLU A 171 18.98 -14.36 -0.08
C GLU A 171 18.27 -14.67 1.22
N THR A 172 19.05 -14.70 2.30
CA THR A 172 18.56 -15.04 3.64
C THR A 172 18.15 -13.78 4.41
N ASP A 173 16.93 -13.79 4.96
CA ASP A 173 16.47 -12.73 5.86
C ASP A 173 17.37 -12.63 7.11
N ILE A 174 17.75 -11.40 7.47
CA ILE A 174 18.59 -11.15 8.65
C ILE A 174 17.71 -10.86 9.85
N PHE A 175 17.81 -11.68 10.90
CA PHE A 175 17.07 -11.43 12.15
C PHE A 175 17.57 -10.19 12.90
N TYR A 176 16.63 -9.44 13.47
CA TYR A 176 16.95 -8.39 14.44
C TYR A 176 17.52 -9.01 15.72
N LYS A 177 18.75 -8.59 16.07
CA LYS A 177 19.55 -9.18 17.15
C LYS A 177 18.85 -9.24 18.50
N ASN A 178 18.01 -8.26 18.82
CA ASN A 178 17.33 -8.17 20.12
C ASN A 178 15.84 -8.53 20.03
N SER A 179 15.41 -9.24 18.97
CA SER A 179 14.01 -9.65 18.84
C SER A 179 13.68 -10.78 19.81
N GLU A 180 12.59 -10.59 20.55
CA GLU A 180 11.86 -11.69 21.18
C GLU A 180 11.14 -12.55 20.13
N LEU A 181 10.58 -13.69 20.56
CA LEU A 181 9.71 -14.52 19.73
C LEU A 181 8.35 -13.82 19.57
N VAL A 182 8.17 -13.16 18.43
CA VAL A 182 7.01 -12.30 18.14
C VAL A 182 6.01 -12.96 17.21
N PHE A 183 6.49 -13.84 16.33
CA PHE A 183 5.63 -14.64 15.46
C PHE A 183 5.43 -16.00 16.14
N ARG A 184 4.19 -16.28 16.55
CA ARG A 184 3.80 -17.56 17.13
C ARG A 184 3.06 -18.35 16.08
N ASN A 185 3.49 -19.59 15.84
CA ASN A 185 2.81 -20.53 14.99
C ASN A 185 1.33 -20.64 15.40
N LYS A 186 0.42 -20.10 14.60
CA LYS A 186 -0.99 -20.47 14.64
C LYS A 186 -1.12 -21.80 13.89
N LYS A 187 -0.59 -22.89 14.46
CA LYS A 187 -1.06 -24.21 14.09
C LYS A 187 -2.50 -24.31 14.61
N LYS A 188 -3.47 -24.19 13.71
CA LYS A 188 -4.82 -24.73 13.87
C LYS A 188 -5.05 -25.76 12.80
#